data_AF-A0A7S1PSS9-F1
#
_entry.id   AF-A0A7S1PSS9-F1
#
_cell.length_a   1.000
_cell.length_b   1.000
_cell.length_c   1.000
_cell.angle_alpha   90.00
_cell.angle_beta   90.00
_cell.angle_gamma   90.00
#
_symmetry.space_group_name_H-M   'P 1'
#
loop_
_entity.id
_entity.type
_entity.pdbx_description
1 polymer ?
#
loop_
_entity_poly.entity_id
_entity_poly.type
_entity_poly.pdbx_seq_one_letter_code
_entity_poly.pdbx_strand_id
1 'polypeptide(L)'
;SNAKLPLLKGSQDWIDSSSSARLRILLEMTDPFVVAGSYRLTFPVDLPTNARSISSLNIWHLDLCADRSCLDPRSPSSIVSFPMAGFMPGEVSQLEEKRQELAIGNPAAVVSGGRRQAAAWPWRPAA
;
A
#
# COMPACT_ATOMS: atom_id res chain seq x y z
N SER A 1 1.90 10.15 9.83
CA SER A 1 2.46 9.32 10.91
C SER A 1 1.40 8.31 11.31
N ASN A 2 1.78 7.04 11.53
CA ASN A 2 0.84 5.98 11.93
C ASN A 2 0.60 5.92 13.43
N ALA A 3 1.06 6.90 14.20
CA ALA A 3 0.99 6.88 15.67
C ALA A 3 -0.43 6.74 16.25
N LYS A 4 -1.47 7.03 15.45
CA LYS A 4 -2.88 6.88 15.83
C LYS A 4 -3.55 5.62 15.27
N LEU A 5 -2.80 4.72 14.62
CA LEU A 5 -3.31 3.38 14.36
C LEU A 5 -3.13 2.58 15.66
N PRO A 6 -4.18 1.96 16.19
CA PRO A 6 -4.06 1.08 17.35
C PRO A 6 -3.39 -0.23 16.91
N LEU A 7 -2.10 -0.19 16.58
CA LEU A 7 -1.35 -1.37 16.18
C LEU A 7 -1.21 -2.33 17.37
N LEU A 8 -1.28 -3.63 17.10
CA LEU A 8 -1.01 -4.65 18.11
C LEU A 8 0.40 -4.43 18.70
N LYS A 9 0.53 -4.50 20.03
CA LYS A 9 1.82 -4.25 20.70
C LYS A 9 2.72 -5.48 20.61
N GLY A 10 3.97 -5.26 20.21
CA GLY A 10 5.00 -6.31 20.01
C GLY A 10 5.75 -6.07 18.71
N SER A 11 7.08 -6.24 18.67
CA SER A 11 7.90 -5.80 17.53
C SER A 11 7.63 -6.55 16.21
N GLN A 12 6.88 -7.66 16.24
CA GLN A 12 6.58 -8.49 15.06
C GLN A 12 5.12 -8.99 15.01
N ASP A 13 4.29 -8.70 16.00
CA ASP A 13 2.94 -9.31 16.10
C ASP A 13 1.87 -8.52 15.34
N TRP A 14 2.15 -7.28 14.94
CA TRP A 14 1.17 -6.41 14.29
C TRP A 14 1.06 -6.62 12.78
N ILE A 15 1.88 -7.49 12.20
CA ILE A 15 1.87 -7.76 10.76
C ILE A 15 1.86 -9.26 10.50
N ASP A 16 0.86 -9.73 9.76
CA ASP A 16 0.75 -11.12 9.29
C ASP A 16 0.95 -11.13 7.77
N SER A 17 2.12 -11.62 7.37
CA SER A 17 2.56 -11.79 5.98
C SER A 17 2.67 -13.27 5.59
N SER A 18 1.95 -14.17 6.28
CA SER A 18 1.99 -15.62 6.03
C SER A 18 1.47 -16.02 4.65
N SER A 19 0.75 -15.13 3.98
CA SER A 19 0.22 -15.34 2.63
C SER A 19 0.94 -14.44 1.62
N SER A 20 1.34 -15.01 0.49
CA SER A 20 1.87 -14.25 -0.64
C SER A 20 0.82 -13.41 -1.37
N ALA A 21 -0.47 -13.63 -1.11
CA ALA A 21 -1.58 -12.96 -1.78
C ALA A 21 -2.20 -11.82 -0.96
N ARG A 22 -1.80 -11.63 0.30
CA ARG A 22 -2.34 -10.59 1.18
C ARG A 22 -1.37 -10.23 2.29
N LEU A 23 -1.46 -8.99 2.74
CA LEU A 23 -0.79 -8.50 3.93
C LEU A 23 -1.84 -8.08 4.95
N ARG A 24 -1.68 -8.50 6.21
CA ARG A 24 -2.63 -8.16 7.27
C ARG A 24 -1.94 -7.32 8.32
N ILE A 25 -2.58 -6.22 8.69
CA ILE A 25 -2.13 -5.35 9.77
C ILE A 25 -3.08 -5.57 10.93
N LEU A 26 -2.55 -6.15 12.00
CA LEU A 26 -3.32 -6.50 13.17
C LEU A 26 -3.42 -5.30 14.09
N LEU A 27 -4.66 -4.90 14.34
CA LEU A 27 -5.00 -3.85 15.28
C LEU A 27 -5.28 -4.44 16.67
N GLU A 28 -5.05 -3.63 17.69
CA GLU A 28 -5.34 -3.92 19.08
C GLU A 28 -6.86 -3.98 19.28
N MET A 29 -7.40 -5.17 19.60
CA MET A 29 -8.85 -5.35 19.72
C MET A 29 -9.44 -4.70 20.97
N THR A 30 -8.58 -4.37 21.96
CA THR A 30 -9.00 -3.65 23.16
C THR A 30 -9.23 -2.15 22.93
N ASP A 31 -8.77 -1.61 21.79
CA ASP A 31 -9.04 -0.24 21.35
C ASP A 31 -9.93 -0.27 20.08
N PRO A 32 -11.26 -0.15 20.22
CA PRO A 32 -12.18 -0.30 19.10
C PRO A 32 -12.19 0.91 18.14
N PHE A 33 -11.41 1.96 18.42
CA PHE A 33 -11.50 3.21 17.69
C PHE A 33 -10.27 3.46 16.81
N VAL A 34 -10.46 3.40 15.50
CA VAL A 34 -9.51 3.95 14.54
C VAL A 34 -9.82 5.44 14.34
N VAL A 35 -8.91 6.30 14.79
CA VAL A 35 -9.08 7.76 14.68
C VAL A 35 -9.15 8.17 13.20
N ALA A 36 -10.09 9.05 12.85
CA ALA A 36 -10.10 9.62 11.51
C ALA A 36 -8.79 10.36 11.20
N GLY A 37 -8.19 10.07 10.06
CA GLY A 37 -6.91 10.68 9.67
C GLY A 37 -6.27 10.01 8.46
N SER A 38 -5.04 10.43 8.17
CA SER A 38 -4.24 9.86 7.10
C SER A 38 -3.19 8.91 7.65
N TYR A 39 -3.33 7.65 7.26
CA TYR A 39 -2.40 6.58 7.60
C TYR A 39 -1.58 6.20 6.38
N ARG A 40 -0.31 5.86 6.61
CA ARG A 40 0.62 5.52 5.54
C ARG A 40 1.33 4.23 5.83
N LEU A 41 1.09 3.24 4.99
CA LEU A 41 1.70 1.93 5.11
C LEU A 41 2.66 1.74 3.93
N THR A 42 3.77 1.05 4.18
CA THR A 42 4.75 0.73 3.15
C THR A 42 5.18 -0.69 3.39
N PHE A 43 5.05 -1.52 2.36
CA PHE A 43 5.35 -2.94 2.41
C PHE A 43 5.94 -3.39 1.08
N PRO A 44 6.84 -4.39 1.08
CA PRO A 44 7.33 -4.97 -0.15
C PRO A 44 6.21 -5.78 -0.82
N VAL A 45 6.18 -5.73 -2.16
CA VAL A 45 5.29 -6.54 -2.99
C VAL A 45 6.14 -7.32 -3.96
N ASP A 46 5.97 -8.64 -3.96
CA ASP A 46 6.57 -9.51 -4.96
C ASP A 46 5.66 -9.58 -6.18
N LEU A 47 6.16 -9.08 -7.31
CA LEU A 47 5.45 -9.13 -8.59
C LEU A 47 6.11 -10.13 -9.53
N PRO A 48 5.32 -10.83 -10.36
CA PRO A 48 5.86 -11.61 -11.46
C PRO A 48 6.77 -10.74 -12.34
N THR A 49 7.97 -11.23 -12.65
CA THR A 49 8.91 -10.53 -13.55
C THR A 49 8.39 -10.44 -14.98
N ASN A 50 7.49 -11.35 -15.37
CA ASN A 50 6.82 -11.36 -16.67
C ASN A 50 5.46 -10.66 -16.59
N ALA A 51 5.30 -9.56 -17.32
CA ALA A 51 4.04 -8.82 -17.38
C ALA A 51 2.86 -9.68 -17.89
N ARG A 52 3.11 -10.69 -18.74
CA ARG A 52 2.05 -11.62 -19.19
C ARG A 52 1.52 -12.53 -18.10
N SER A 53 2.26 -12.68 -17.00
CA SER A 53 1.85 -13.48 -15.84
C SER A 53 1.04 -12.68 -14.83
N ILE A 54 0.90 -11.37 -15.03
CA ILE A 54 0.02 -10.53 -14.22
C ILE A 54 -1.41 -10.72 -14.71
N SER A 55 -2.33 -10.93 -13.78
CA SER A 55 -3.76 -11.04 -14.06
C SER A 55 -4.25 -9.81 -14.83
N SER A 56 -5.10 -10.03 -15.85
CA SER A 56 -5.83 -8.94 -16.51
C SER A 56 -6.72 -8.17 -15.52
N LEU A 57 -7.13 -8.83 -14.43
CA LEU A 57 -7.81 -8.25 -13.28
C LEU A 57 -6.77 -8.07 -12.16
N ASN A 58 -5.94 -7.03 -12.28
CA ASN A 58 -4.94 -6.62 -11.29
C ASN A 58 -5.56 -5.61 -10.31
N ILE A 59 -6.49 -6.07 -9.48
CA ILE A 59 -7.22 -5.23 -8.52
C ILE A 59 -6.84 -5.68 -7.11
N TRP A 60 -6.36 -4.75 -6.31
CA TRP A 60 -6.06 -4.95 -4.90
C TRP A 60 -7.20 -4.38 -4.07
N HIS A 61 -7.39 -4.93 -2.87
CA HIS A 61 -8.40 -4.44 -1.96
C HIS A 61 -7.75 -4.07 -0.63
N LEU A 62 -8.13 -2.92 -0.08
CA LEU A 62 -7.86 -2.54 1.29
C LEU A 62 -9.13 -2.74 2.09
N ASP A 63 -9.12 -3.74 2.95
CA ASP A 63 -10.27 -4.13 3.76
C ASP A 63 -10.04 -3.73 5.23
N LEU A 64 -11.02 -3.05 5.83
CA LEU A 64 -11.08 -2.84 7.27
C LEU A 64 -12.03 -3.88 7.86
N CYS A 65 -11.52 -4.67 8.80
CA CYS A 65 -12.25 -5.82 9.33
C CYS A 65 -12.67 -5.63 10.78
N ALA A 66 -13.82 -6.19 11.13
CA ALA A 66 -14.33 -6.26 12.50
C ALA A 66 -13.53 -7.26 13.35
N ASP A 67 -12.98 -8.30 12.72
CA ASP A 67 -12.19 -9.33 13.38
C ASP A 67 -11.15 -9.97 12.44
N ARG A 68 -10.45 -10.99 12.95
CA ARG A 68 -9.36 -11.70 12.25
C ARG A 68 -9.84 -12.80 11.28
N SER A 69 -11.14 -12.97 11.07
CA SER A 69 -11.68 -13.97 10.15
C SER A 69 -11.81 -13.43 8.71
N CYS A 70 -11.61 -12.14 8.47
CA CYS A 70 -11.68 -11.58 7.13
C CYS A 70 -10.52 -12.08 6.28
N LEU A 71 -10.85 -12.72 5.15
CA LEU A 71 -9.87 -13.27 4.22
C LEU A 71 -9.95 -12.65 2.83
N ASP A 72 -11.09 -12.03 2.52
CA ASP A 72 -11.39 -11.39 1.24
C ASP A 72 -12.43 -10.27 1.42
N PRO A 73 -12.62 -9.39 0.42
CA PRO A 73 -13.54 -8.26 0.49
C PRO A 73 -15.00 -8.62 0.78
N ARG A 74 -15.43 -9.85 0.46
CA ARG A 74 -16.82 -10.32 0.65
C ARG A 74 -17.00 -11.07 1.97
N SER A 75 -15.95 -11.19 2.78
CA SER A 75 -16.03 -11.82 4.10
C SER A 75 -17.06 -11.07 4.97
N PRO A 76 -17.93 -11.77 5.73
CA PRO A 76 -18.94 -11.13 6.58
C PRO A 76 -18.36 -10.20 7.65
N SER A 77 -17.10 -10.40 8.03
CA SER A 77 -16.35 -9.59 8.98
C SER A 77 -15.65 -8.38 8.33
N SER A 78 -15.80 -8.15 7.03
CA SER A 78 -15.34 -6.94 6.35
C SER A 78 -16.34 -5.80 6.60
N ILE A 79 -15.90 -4.71 7.23
CA ILE A 79 -16.71 -3.53 7.52
C ILE A 79 -16.78 -2.64 6.28
N VAL A 80 -15.63 -2.42 5.65
CA VAL A 80 -15.51 -1.63 4.42
C VAL A 80 -14.34 -2.14 3.59
N SER A 81 -14.53 -2.12 2.27
CA SER A 81 -13.52 -2.51 1.29
C SER A 81 -13.32 -1.38 0.28
N PHE A 82 -12.05 -1.05 0.02
CA PHE A 82 -11.67 -0.08 -0.99
C PHE A 82 -10.90 -0.78 -2.11
N PRO A 83 -11.42 -0.79 -3.35
CA PRO A 83 -10.65 -1.28 -4.48
C PRO A 83 -9.52 -0.30 -4.81
N MET A 84 -8.38 -0.85 -5.17
CA MET A 84 -7.18 -0.14 -5.55
C MET A 84 -6.62 -0.74 -6.83
N ALA A 85 -6.04 0.11 -7.67
CA ALA A 85 -5.23 -0.37 -8.79
C ALA A 85 -4.10 -1.25 -8.24
N GLY A 86 -3.87 -2.39 -8.88
CA GLY A 86 -2.70 -3.20 -8.59
C GLY A 86 -1.43 -2.62 -9.18
N PHE A 87 -0.35 -3.40 -9.11
CA PHE A 87 0.99 -2.93 -9.45
C PHE A 87 1.47 -3.49 -10.79
N MET A 88 2.26 -2.70 -11.51
CA MET A 88 2.98 -3.14 -12.71
C MET A 88 4.50 -3.23 -12.47
N PRO A 89 5.22 -4.13 -13.20
CA PRO A 89 6.66 -4.22 -13.09
C PRO A 89 7.31 -2.89 -13.52
N GLY A 90 8.19 -2.36 -12.67
CA GLY A 90 8.87 -1.08 -12.92
C GLY A 90 8.04 0.16 -12.60
N GLU A 91 6.82 0.00 -12.08
CA GLU A 91 6.00 1.14 -11.63
C GLU A 91 6.62 1.80 -10.39
N VAL A 92 6.59 3.13 -10.36
CA VAL A 92 7.01 3.95 -9.22
C VAL A 92 5.80 4.71 -8.69
N SER A 93 5.74 4.89 -7.38
CA SER A 93 4.67 5.68 -6.76
C SER A 93 4.76 7.14 -7.23
N GLN A 94 3.67 7.68 -7.76
CA GLN A 94 3.58 9.11 -8.11
C GLN A 94 3.86 10.05 -6.92
N LEU A 95 3.58 9.58 -5.70
CA LEU A 95 3.88 10.32 -4.47
C LEU A 95 5.39 10.46 -4.28
N GLU A 96 6.13 9.40 -4.63
CA GLU A 96 7.58 9.37 -4.51
C GLU A 96 8.24 10.19 -5.62
N GLU A 97 7.67 10.18 -6.83
CA GLU A 97 8.08 11.07 -7.92
C GLU A 97 7.90 12.55 -7.54
N LYS A 98 6.71 12.94 -7.06
CA LYS A 98 6.47 14.30 -6.56
C LYS A 98 7.41 14.72 -5.43
N ARG A 99 7.78 13.78 -4.54
CA ARG A 99 8.75 14.09 -3.49
C ARG A 99 10.15 14.28 -4.02
N GLN A 100 10.56 13.49 -5.01
CA GLN A 100 11.85 13.68 -5.66
C GLN A 100 11.90 15.04 -6.34
N GLU A 101 10.83 15.45 -7.03
CA GLU A 101 10.72 16.80 -7.61
C GLU A 101 10.84 17.90 -6.54
N LEU A 102 10.12 17.76 -5.42
CA LEU A 102 10.20 18.70 -4.29
C LEU A 102 11.59 18.71 -3.61
N ALA A 103 12.28 17.57 -3.58
CA ALA A 103 13.63 17.46 -3.02
C ALA A 103 14.70 18.03 -3.96
N ILE A 104 14.53 17.90 -5.29
CA ILE A 104 15.43 18.50 -6.28
C ILE A 104 15.30 20.04 -6.28
N GLY A 105 14.11 20.58 -5.98
CA GLY A 105 13.88 22.00 -5.79
C GLY A 105 14.45 22.59 -4.49
N ASN A 106 14.98 21.76 -3.58
CA ASN A 106 15.51 22.19 -2.28
C ASN A 106 16.86 21.50 -1.99
N PRO A 107 18.00 22.13 -2.32
CA PRO A 107 19.31 21.46 -2.34
C PRO A 107 19.83 20.95 -0.98
N ALA A 108 19.12 21.22 0.11
CA ALA A 108 19.42 20.68 1.44
C ALA A 108 18.98 19.21 1.66
N ALA A 109 18.19 18.62 0.75
CA ALA A 109 17.61 17.28 0.93
C ALA A 109 18.34 16.15 0.17
N VAL A 110 19.36 16.45 -0.63
CA VAL A 110 20.02 15.47 -1.51
C VAL A 110 21.25 14.87 -0.81
N VAL A 111 21.02 13.85 0.02
CA VAL A 111 22.06 12.88 0.39
C VAL A 111 21.62 11.48 -0.01
N SER A 112 22.32 10.98 -1.04
CA SER A 112 22.52 9.59 -1.48
C SER A 112 21.31 8.77 -1.97
N GLY A 113 21.27 8.53 -3.28
CA GLY A 113 20.49 7.44 -3.88
C GLY A 113 20.53 7.51 -5.41
N GLY A 114 21.25 6.57 -6.04
CA GLY A 114 21.70 6.67 -7.44
C GLY A 114 20.62 6.61 -8.54
N ARG A 115 21.01 7.13 -9.70
CA ARG A 115 20.29 7.18 -11.00
C ARG A 115 19.39 5.98 -11.29
N ARG A 116 18.16 6.25 -11.74
CA ARG A 116 17.49 5.54 -12.86
C ARG A 116 16.32 6.36 -13.42
N GLN A 117 16.05 6.09 -14.70
CA GLN A 117 15.41 6.94 -15.71
C GLN A 117 13.91 7.16 -15.50
N ALA A 118 13.46 8.35 -15.90
CA ALA A 118 12.05 8.77 -15.95
C ALA A 118 11.36 8.26 -17.21
N ALA A 119 10.10 7.83 -17.08
CA ALA A 119 9.18 7.67 -18.20
C ALA A 119 7.79 8.17 -17.77
N ALA A 120 7.46 9.39 -18.21
CA ALA A 120 6.14 9.98 -18.09
C ALA A 120 5.23 9.46 -19.21
N TRP A 121 3.98 9.16 -18.91
CA TRP A 121 2.91 9.07 -19.91
C TRP A 121 1.68 9.87 -19.46
N PRO A 122 1.16 10.79 -20.29
CA PRO A 122 -0.10 11.48 -20.02
C PRO A 122 -1.27 10.59 -20.46
N TRP A 123 -2.18 10.30 -19.53
CA TRP A 123 -3.47 9.69 -19.87
C TRP A 123 -4.33 10.68 -20.65
N ARG A 124 -4.84 10.28 -21.82
CA ARG A 124 -6.00 10.90 -22.47
C ARG A 124 -7.21 9.98 -22.27
N PRO A 125 -8.40 10.49 -21.91
CA PRO A 125 -9.61 9.68 -21.91
C PRO A 125 -10.03 9.40 -23.36
N ALA A 126 -10.45 8.16 -23.62
CA ALA A 126 -11.04 7.77 -24.88
C ALA A 126 -12.41 8.48 -25.06
N ALA A 127 -12.65 8.97 -26.28
CA ALA A 127 -13.94 9.47 -26.74
C ALA A 127 -14.81 8.32 -27.25
#